data_AF-A0A1H7U1W3-F1
#
_entry.id   AF-A0A1H7U1W3-F1
#
_cell.length_a   1.000
_cell.length_b   1.000
_cell.length_c   1.000
_cell.angle_alpha   90.00
_cell.angle_beta   90.00
_cell.angle_gamma   90.00
#
_symmetry.space_group_name_H-M   'P 1'
#
loop_
_entity.id
_entity.type
_entity.pdbx_description
1 polymer ?
#
loop_
_entity_poly.entity_id
_entity_poly.type
_entity_poly.pdbx_seq_one_letter_code
_entity_poly.pdbx_strand_id
1 'polypeptide(L)'
;MSTGPDVDWSSVERRGRRDDWLALPGVALLFTCLVTLQGRWAVWEGAAAWVAIGVLTAIVLIGQLVVLLNPRLRARSAEAHRIGHALRHRLDPGPGLRERADVRARYQMGVGWLVWIVPLGPAGLLLGARWDRPGSTVPAALLVAGGAVGFLVWWRRRVEEARRWLAAPPGPPREVSPPGLAERWSTRPRTALLAMTAVLVIGLLAGLVAGLTG
;
A
#
# COMPACT_ATOMS: atom_id res chain seq x y z
N MET A 1 39.02 -0.48 0.69
CA MET A 1 37.62 -0.14 0.36
C MET A 1 36.91 -1.42 -0.02
N SER A 2 36.18 -2.05 0.91
CA SER A 2 35.36 -3.21 0.54
C SER A 2 34.15 -2.70 -0.23
N THR A 3 34.17 -2.87 -1.55
CA THR A 3 32.94 -2.91 -2.32
C THR A 3 32.03 -3.94 -1.63
N GLY A 4 30.82 -3.55 -1.26
CA GLY A 4 29.83 -4.52 -0.79
C GLY A 4 29.69 -5.64 -1.82
N PRO A 5 29.13 -6.81 -1.45
CA PRO A 5 28.93 -7.91 -2.40
C PRO A 5 28.34 -7.36 -3.71
N ASP A 6 28.95 -7.71 -4.85
CA ASP A 6 28.48 -7.27 -6.17
C ASP A 6 27.03 -7.75 -6.36
N VAL A 7 26.08 -6.84 -6.13
CA VAL A 7 24.66 -7.14 -6.23
C VAL A 7 24.29 -7.12 -7.71
N ASP A 8 23.80 -8.24 -8.23
CA ASP A 8 23.18 -8.28 -9.55
C ASP A 8 21.85 -7.52 -9.53
N TRP A 9 21.91 -6.21 -9.73
CA TRP A 9 20.74 -5.32 -9.77
C TRP A 9 19.77 -5.71 -10.89
N SER A 10 20.24 -6.34 -11.97
CA SER A 10 19.37 -6.81 -13.05
C SER A 10 18.48 -7.96 -12.57
N SER A 11 18.99 -8.84 -11.70
CA SER A 11 18.19 -9.89 -11.07
C SER A 11 17.14 -9.34 -10.12
N VAL A 12 17.49 -8.30 -9.35
CA VAL A 12 16.59 -7.61 -8.41
C VAL A 12 15.41 -7.00 -9.17
N GLU A 13 15.67 -6.33 -10.29
CA GLU A 13 14.64 -5.75 -11.13
C GLU A 13 13.75 -6.81 -11.79
N ARG A 14 14.34 -7.90 -12.31
CA ARG A 14 13.56 -9.01 -12.89
C ARG A 14 12.61 -9.62 -11.86
N ARG A 15 13.10 -9.84 -10.64
CA ARG A 15 12.28 -10.37 -9.53
C ARG A 15 11.20 -9.39 -9.12
N GLY A 16 11.53 -8.11 -8.98
CA GLY A 16 10.54 -7.06 -8.66
C GLY A 16 9.40 -6.99 -9.66
N ARG A 17 9.71 -7.03 -10.96
CA ARG A 17 8.66 -7.07 -12.01
C ARG A 17 7.79 -8.31 -11.92
N ARG A 18 8.39 -9.47 -11.65
CA ARG A 18 7.63 -10.72 -11.49
C ARG A 18 6.68 -10.62 -10.30
N ASP A 19 7.14 -10.08 -9.17
CA ASP A 19 6.32 -9.88 -7.97
C ASP A 19 5.14 -8.93 -8.26
N ASP A 20 5.36 -7.85 -9.02
CA ASP A 20 4.31 -6.92 -9.43
C ASP A 20 3.22 -7.59 -10.28
N TRP A 21 3.61 -8.48 -11.21
CA TRP A 21 2.66 -9.28 -12.00
C TRP A 21 1.89 -10.29 -11.14
N LEU A 22 2.55 -10.88 -10.14
CA LEU A 22 1.91 -11.80 -9.19
C LEU A 22 0.97 -11.09 -8.22
N ALA A 23 1.10 -9.79 -8.02
CA ALA A 23 0.18 -9.01 -7.18
C ALA A 23 -1.19 -8.80 -7.84
N LEU A 24 -1.29 -8.83 -9.17
CA LEU A 24 -2.53 -8.60 -9.93
C LEU A 24 -3.68 -9.55 -9.58
N PRO A 25 -3.50 -10.90 -9.55
CA PRO A 25 -4.57 -11.79 -9.11
C PRO A 25 -5.01 -11.50 -7.68
N GLY A 26 -4.09 -11.03 -6.81
CA GLY A 26 -4.43 -10.60 -5.45
C GLY A 26 -5.36 -9.39 -5.42
N VAL A 27 -5.17 -8.43 -6.33
CA VAL A 27 -6.07 -7.27 -6.48
C VAL A 27 -7.47 -7.70 -6.91
N ALA A 28 -7.56 -8.54 -7.96
CA ALA A 28 -8.84 -9.07 -8.41
C ALA A 28 -9.55 -9.85 -7.29
N LEU A 29 -8.82 -10.74 -6.61
CA LEU A 29 -9.33 -11.53 -5.50
C LEU A 29 -9.84 -10.66 -4.35
N LEU A 30 -9.13 -9.58 -4.00
CA LEU A 30 -9.58 -8.64 -2.99
C LEU A 30 -10.95 -8.07 -3.35
N PHE A 31 -11.11 -7.55 -4.57
CA PHE A 31 -12.39 -6.97 -5.00
C PHE A 31 -13.52 -8.00 -5.06
N THR A 32 -13.23 -9.22 -5.53
CA THR A 32 -14.18 -10.34 -5.49
C THR A 32 -14.65 -10.64 -4.06
N CYS A 33 -13.72 -10.66 -3.09
CA CYS A 33 -14.08 -10.86 -1.68
C CYS A 33 -14.95 -9.73 -1.15
N LEU A 34 -14.65 -8.47 -1.51
CA LEU A 34 -15.44 -7.31 -1.07
C LEU A 34 -16.89 -7.39 -1.54
N VAL A 35 -17.13 -7.69 -2.82
CA VAL A 35 -18.49 -7.86 -3.34
C VAL A 35 -19.18 -9.09 -2.77
N THR A 36 -18.44 -10.17 -2.53
CA THR A 36 -19.01 -11.37 -1.91
C THR A 36 -19.45 -11.10 -0.47
N LEU A 37 -18.67 -10.32 0.30
CA LEU A 37 -19.00 -9.96 1.68
C LEU A 37 -20.22 -9.02 1.76
N GLN A 38 -20.28 -8.00 0.92
CA GLN A 38 -21.27 -6.93 1.03
C GLN A 38 -22.49 -7.14 0.11
N GLY A 39 -22.38 -8.00 -0.90
CA GLY A 39 -23.35 -8.13 -2.00
C GLY A 39 -23.43 -6.91 -2.93
N ARG A 40 -22.55 -5.93 -2.74
CA ARG A 40 -22.48 -4.66 -3.47
C ARG A 40 -21.06 -4.11 -3.49
N TRP A 41 -20.80 -3.18 -4.41
CA TRP A 41 -19.56 -2.39 -4.45
C TRP A 41 -19.90 -0.90 -4.59
N ALA A 42 -19.50 -0.10 -3.60
CA ALA A 42 -19.90 1.30 -3.50
C ALA A 42 -21.43 1.47 -3.64
N VAL A 43 -21.91 2.08 -4.72
CA VAL A 43 -23.33 2.28 -5.03
C VAL A 43 -23.91 1.21 -5.97
N TRP A 44 -23.08 0.29 -6.48
CA TRP A 44 -23.50 -0.72 -7.46
C TRP A 44 -23.84 -2.04 -6.79
N GLU A 45 -24.93 -2.68 -7.23
CA GLU A 45 -25.42 -3.95 -6.70
C GLU A 45 -25.50 -5.03 -7.79
N GLY A 46 -25.54 -6.29 -7.38
CA GLY A 46 -25.75 -7.43 -8.27
C GLY A 46 -24.72 -7.51 -9.41
N ALA A 47 -25.19 -7.70 -10.65
CA ALA A 47 -24.33 -7.82 -11.83
C ALA A 47 -23.48 -6.55 -12.09
N ALA A 48 -24.02 -5.36 -11.78
CA ALA A 48 -23.30 -4.11 -11.99
C ALA A 48 -22.05 -4.00 -11.10
N ALA A 49 -22.11 -4.53 -9.87
CA ALA A 49 -20.95 -4.59 -8.99
C ALA A 49 -19.82 -5.44 -9.59
N TRP A 50 -20.16 -6.58 -10.20
CA TRP A 50 -19.18 -7.45 -10.86
C TRP A 50 -18.57 -6.81 -12.11
N VAL A 51 -19.37 -6.11 -12.92
CA VAL A 51 -18.86 -5.33 -14.05
C VAL A 51 -17.90 -4.24 -13.58
N ALA A 52 -18.23 -3.51 -12.51
CA ALA A 52 -17.36 -2.49 -11.94
C ALA A 52 -16.02 -3.07 -11.46
N ILE A 53 -16.02 -4.24 -10.82
CA ILE A 53 -14.77 -4.94 -10.46
C ILE A 53 -13.97 -5.33 -11.71
N GLY A 54 -14.65 -5.86 -12.73
CA GLY A 54 -14.01 -6.24 -13.99
C GLY A 54 -13.31 -5.06 -14.64
N VAL A 55 -13.99 -3.91 -14.73
CA VAL A 55 -13.42 -2.65 -15.24
C VAL A 55 -12.24 -2.19 -14.39
N LEU A 56 -12.36 -2.21 -13.06
CA LEU A 56 -11.29 -1.75 -12.18
C LEU A 56 -10.06 -2.67 -12.26
N THR A 57 -10.27 -3.98 -12.34
CA THR A 57 -9.21 -4.97 -12.57
C THR A 57 -8.53 -4.73 -13.92
N ALA A 58 -9.31 -4.45 -14.97
CA ALA A 58 -8.80 -4.11 -16.29
C ALA A 58 -7.97 -2.82 -16.27
N ILE A 59 -8.39 -1.79 -15.53
CA ILE A 59 -7.62 -0.54 -15.36
C ILE A 59 -6.25 -0.83 -14.73
N VAL A 60 -6.20 -1.67 -13.69
CA VAL A 60 -4.92 -2.05 -13.04
C VAL A 60 -4.03 -2.82 -14.02
N LEU A 61 -4.60 -3.75 -14.79
CA LEU A 61 -3.89 -4.50 -15.84
C LEU A 61 -3.32 -3.56 -16.91
N ILE A 62 -4.13 -2.63 -17.42
CA ILE A 62 -3.71 -1.62 -18.40
C ILE A 62 -2.60 -0.75 -17.80
N GLY A 63 -2.73 -0.32 -16.55
CA GLY A 63 -1.70 0.43 -15.84
C GLY A 63 -0.35 -0.29 -15.83
N GLN A 64 -0.34 -1.60 -15.53
CA GLN A 64 0.88 -2.41 -15.60
C GLN A 64 1.41 -2.53 -17.03
N LEU A 65 0.53 -2.67 -18.02
CA LEU A 65 0.91 -2.70 -19.42
C LEU A 65 1.57 -1.38 -19.85
N VAL A 66 1.02 -0.24 -19.41
CA VAL A 66 1.58 1.10 -19.67
C VAL A 66 2.97 1.25 -19.03
N VAL A 67 3.17 0.77 -17.80
CA VAL A 67 4.49 0.74 -17.16
C VAL A 67 5.48 -0.11 -17.96
N LEU A 68 5.04 -1.27 -18.46
CA LEU A 68 5.88 -2.11 -19.30
C LEU A 68 6.23 -1.43 -20.62
N LEU A 69 5.26 -0.82 -21.31
CA LEU A 69 5.46 -0.28 -22.66
C LEU A 69 6.20 1.06 -22.66
N ASN A 70 6.08 1.85 -21.59
CA ASN A 70 6.72 3.17 -21.50
C ASN A 70 8.14 3.07 -20.89
N PRO A 71 9.22 3.38 -21.65
CA PRO A 71 10.59 3.26 -21.17
C PRO A 71 10.89 4.10 -19.93
N ARG A 72 10.29 5.28 -19.81
CA ARG A 72 10.51 6.18 -18.66
C ARG A 72 9.89 5.61 -17.38
N LEU A 73 8.69 5.04 -17.49
CA LEU A 73 8.02 4.41 -16.34
C LEU A 73 8.71 3.11 -15.94
N ARG A 74 9.17 2.33 -16.93
CA ARG A 74 9.96 1.12 -16.71
C ARG A 74 11.26 1.43 -15.94
N ALA A 75 11.96 2.50 -16.33
CA ALA A 75 13.15 2.95 -15.62
C ALA A 75 12.85 3.37 -14.17
N ARG A 76 11.77 4.14 -13.95
CA ARG A 76 11.33 4.53 -12.60
C ARG A 76 10.92 3.34 -11.73
N SER A 77 10.23 2.35 -12.30
CA SER A 77 9.89 1.09 -11.62
C SER A 77 11.15 0.32 -11.23
N ALA A 78 12.12 0.19 -12.14
CA ALA A 78 13.41 -0.44 -11.86
C ALA A 78 14.16 0.25 -10.71
N GLU A 79 14.25 1.58 -10.72
CA GLU A 79 14.81 2.36 -9.60
C GLU A 79 14.07 2.10 -8.29
N ALA A 80 12.73 2.05 -8.31
CA ALA A 80 11.93 1.78 -7.12
C ALA A 80 12.21 0.37 -6.55
N HIS A 81 12.44 -0.63 -7.39
CA HIS A 81 12.84 -1.97 -6.96
C HIS A 81 14.26 -1.97 -6.37
N ARG A 82 15.22 -1.28 -7.00
CA ARG A 82 16.59 -1.14 -6.46
C ARG A 82 16.58 -0.47 -5.09
N ILE A 83 15.88 0.66 -4.96
CA ILE A 83 15.72 1.36 -3.68
C ILE A 83 15.04 0.46 -2.65
N GLY A 84 13.95 -0.21 -3.02
CA GLY A 84 13.23 -1.11 -2.12
C GLY A 84 14.08 -2.28 -1.63
N HIS A 85 14.97 -2.80 -2.49
CA HIS A 85 15.92 -3.85 -2.15
C HIS A 85 17.05 -3.34 -1.26
N ALA A 86 17.60 -2.16 -1.59
CA ALA A 86 18.62 -1.47 -0.81
C ALA A 86 18.16 -1.16 0.62
N LEU A 87 16.94 -0.63 0.79
CA LEU A 87 16.35 -0.38 2.12
C LEU A 87 16.24 -1.68 2.94
N ARG A 88 15.80 -2.77 2.31
CA ARG A 88 15.61 -4.06 2.98
C ARG A 88 16.93 -4.68 3.45
N HIS A 89 17.98 -4.58 2.62
CA HIS A 89 19.26 -5.26 2.86
C HIS A 89 20.37 -4.33 3.35
N ARG A 90 20.08 -3.03 3.53
CA ARG A 90 21.05 -1.98 3.90
C ARG A 90 22.26 -1.94 2.95
N LEU A 91 21.96 -1.99 1.66
CA LEU A 91 22.97 -1.93 0.59
C LEU A 91 22.97 -0.56 -0.06
N ASP A 92 24.10 -0.18 -0.62
CA ASP A 92 24.22 1.03 -1.41
C ASP A 92 23.62 0.82 -2.82
N PRO A 93 22.53 1.52 -3.21
CA PRO A 93 21.92 1.40 -4.53
C PRO A 93 22.73 2.10 -5.65
N GLY A 94 23.81 2.81 -5.31
CA GLY A 94 24.65 3.56 -6.25
C GLY A 94 24.35 5.07 -6.28
N PRO A 95 25.14 5.83 -7.07
CA PRO A 95 25.04 7.28 -7.14
C PRO A 95 23.65 7.73 -7.64
N GLY A 96 23.11 8.80 -7.04
CA GLY A 96 21.79 9.37 -7.38
C GLY A 96 20.57 8.63 -6.81
N LEU A 97 20.70 7.38 -6.39
CA LEU A 97 19.60 6.60 -5.79
C LEU A 97 19.60 6.62 -4.25
N ARG A 98 20.74 6.91 -3.63
CA ARG A 98 20.85 7.01 -2.16
C ARG A 98 19.93 8.10 -1.58
N GLU A 99 19.93 9.30 -2.16
CA GLU A 99 19.06 10.39 -1.70
C GLU A 99 17.57 10.01 -1.85
N ARG A 100 17.21 9.38 -2.97
CA ARG A 100 15.85 8.88 -3.19
C ARG A 100 15.47 7.79 -2.18
N ALA A 101 16.42 6.96 -1.77
CA ALA A 101 16.23 5.99 -0.70
C ALA A 101 16.01 6.66 0.66
N ASP A 102 16.75 7.73 0.97
CA ASP A 102 16.56 8.52 2.20
C ASP A 102 15.16 9.15 2.24
N VAL A 103 14.75 9.81 1.15
CA VAL A 103 13.40 10.39 1.01
C VAL A 103 12.33 9.30 1.17
N ARG A 104 12.51 8.14 0.54
CA ARG A 104 11.56 7.03 0.66
C ARG A 104 11.50 6.47 2.09
N ALA A 105 12.64 6.31 2.75
CA ALA A 105 12.70 5.81 4.12
C ALA A 105 12.01 6.76 5.10
N ARG A 106 12.30 8.06 4.99
CA ARG A 106 11.64 9.07 5.82
C ARG A 106 10.15 9.16 5.55
N TYR A 107 9.72 9.10 4.29
CA TYR A 107 8.29 9.01 3.95
C TYR A 107 7.64 7.79 4.61
N GLN A 108 8.24 6.60 4.49
CA GLN A 108 7.74 5.36 5.12
C GLN A 108 7.65 5.45 6.64
N MET A 109 8.65 6.05 7.29
CA MET A 109 8.60 6.36 8.72
C MET A 109 7.49 7.34 9.05
N GLY A 110 7.30 8.37 8.23
CA GLY A 110 6.25 9.37 8.37
C GLY A 110 4.87 8.77 8.29
N VAL A 111 4.61 7.89 7.32
CA VAL A 111 3.31 7.21 7.17
C VAL A 111 3.17 5.96 8.07
N GLY A 112 4.16 5.67 8.92
CA GLY A 112 4.17 4.47 9.76
C GLY A 112 2.97 4.36 10.71
N TRP A 113 2.40 5.50 11.11
CA TRP A 113 1.20 5.56 11.95
C TRP A 113 -0.07 5.03 11.26
N LEU A 114 -0.13 4.96 9.92
CA LEU A 114 -1.28 4.42 9.19
C LEU A 114 -1.58 2.98 9.57
N VAL A 115 -0.60 2.24 10.10
CA VAL A 115 -0.79 0.87 10.62
C VAL A 115 -1.92 0.78 11.67
N TRP A 116 -2.23 1.88 12.35
CA TRP A 116 -3.29 1.93 13.36
C TRP A 116 -4.69 2.18 12.76
N ILE A 117 -4.76 2.81 11.58
CA ILE A 117 -6.04 3.07 10.89
C ILE A 117 -6.41 1.95 9.94
N VAL A 118 -5.42 1.38 9.25
CA VAL A 118 -5.63 0.34 8.22
C VAL A 118 -6.57 -0.80 8.67
N PRO A 119 -6.55 -1.28 9.93
CA PRO A 119 -7.48 -2.32 10.37
C PRO A 119 -8.97 -1.92 10.34
N LEU A 120 -9.28 -0.63 10.40
CA LEU A 120 -10.66 -0.13 10.46
C LEU A 120 -11.45 -0.43 9.17
N GLY A 121 -10.78 -0.39 8.02
CA GLY A 121 -11.42 -0.70 6.72
C GLY A 121 -11.95 -2.14 6.68
N PRO A 122 -11.06 -3.16 6.83
CA PRO A 122 -11.47 -4.55 6.94
C PRO A 122 -12.47 -4.81 8.07
N ALA A 123 -12.31 -4.17 9.24
CA ALA A 123 -13.26 -4.33 10.34
C ALA A 123 -14.68 -3.84 9.96
N GLY A 124 -14.80 -2.65 9.36
CA GLY A 124 -16.08 -2.15 8.87
C GLY A 124 -16.71 -3.05 7.81
N LEU A 125 -15.90 -3.60 6.91
CA LEU A 125 -16.36 -4.53 5.88
C LEU A 125 -16.90 -5.84 6.46
N LEU A 126 -16.26 -6.36 7.50
CA LEU A 126 -16.68 -7.59 8.19
C LEU A 126 -17.94 -7.36 9.04
N LEU A 127 -18.07 -6.19 9.68
CA LEU A 127 -19.27 -5.81 10.43
C LEU A 127 -20.49 -5.68 9.53
N GLY A 128 -20.33 -5.14 8.32
CA GLY A 128 -21.39 -5.02 7.33
C GLY A 128 -21.58 -6.23 6.42
N ALA A 129 -20.95 -7.37 6.71
CA ALA A 129 -21.01 -8.53 5.83
C ALA A 129 -22.35 -9.27 5.91
N ARG A 130 -22.71 -9.94 4.80
CA ARG A 130 -23.94 -10.73 4.64
C ARG A 130 -23.81 -12.10 5.32
N TRP A 131 -23.87 -12.09 6.65
CA TRP A 131 -23.75 -13.29 7.48
C TRP A 131 -24.95 -14.25 7.35
N ASP A 132 -26.02 -13.82 6.69
CA ASP A 132 -27.16 -14.65 6.26
C ASP A 132 -26.75 -15.73 5.23
N ARG A 133 -25.58 -15.60 4.59
CA ARG A 133 -25.07 -16.54 3.57
C ARG A 133 -23.68 -17.07 3.92
N PRO A 134 -23.55 -17.89 4.98
CA PRO A 134 -22.26 -18.25 5.55
C PRO A 134 -21.33 -18.99 4.56
N GLY A 135 -21.88 -19.77 3.63
CA GLY A 135 -21.10 -20.58 2.68
C GLY A 135 -20.13 -19.77 1.80
N SER A 136 -20.51 -18.56 1.38
CA SER A 136 -19.64 -17.66 0.60
C SER A 136 -18.99 -16.57 1.44
N THR A 137 -19.67 -16.12 2.50
CA THR A 137 -19.21 -15.01 3.35
C THR A 137 -18.02 -15.41 4.21
N VAL A 138 -18.00 -16.62 4.80
CA VAL A 138 -16.91 -17.06 5.68
C VAL A 138 -15.56 -17.15 4.95
N PRO A 139 -15.44 -17.81 3.78
CA PRO A 139 -14.17 -17.84 3.05
C PRO A 139 -13.68 -16.45 2.64
N ALA A 140 -14.59 -15.59 2.17
CA ALA A 140 -14.24 -14.22 1.80
C ALA A 140 -13.77 -13.39 3.01
N ALA A 141 -14.41 -13.57 4.18
CA ALA A 141 -14.02 -12.92 5.41
C ALA A 141 -12.61 -13.35 5.86
N LEU A 142 -12.31 -14.65 5.79
CA LEU A 142 -10.99 -15.19 6.11
C LEU A 142 -9.91 -14.64 5.17
N LEU A 143 -10.18 -14.56 3.87
CA LEU A 143 -9.26 -14.00 2.89
C LEU A 143 -8.99 -12.50 3.14
N VAL A 144 -10.04 -11.71 3.41
CA VAL A 144 -9.89 -10.28 3.73
C VAL A 144 -9.14 -10.09 5.03
N ALA A 145 -9.46 -10.84 6.08
CA ALA A 145 -8.76 -10.78 7.36
C ALA A 145 -7.29 -11.20 7.24
N GLY A 146 -7.01 -12.32 6.57
CA GLY A 146 -5.65 -12.79 6.30
C GLY A 146 -4.84 -11.82 5.46
N GLY A 147 -5.46 -11.25 4.41
CA GLY A 147 -4.85 -10.21 3.58
C GLY A 147 -4.54 -8.93 4.37
N ALA A 148 -5.46 -8.49 5.25
CA ALA A 148 -5.24 -7.35 6.13
C ALA A 148 -4.07 -7.59 7.10
N VAL A 149 -4.02 -8.75 7.75
CA VAL A 149 -2.89 -9.13 8.62
C VAL A 149 -1.59 -9.18 7.85
N GLY A 150 -1.57 -9.81 6.68
CA GLY A 150 -0.40 -9.87 5.80
C GLY A 150 0.09 -8.48 5.40
N PHE A 151 -0.82 -7.59 5.02
CA PHE A 151 -0.51 -6.19 4.70
C PHE A 151 0.06 -5.43 5.90
N LEU A 152 -0.52 -5.60 7.10
CA LEU A 152 -0.02 -4.96 8.32
C LEU A 152 1.39 -5.44 8.68
N VAL A 153 1.65 -6.75 8.58
CA VAL A 153 2.98 -7.31 8.80
C VAL A 153 3.98 -6.77 7.77
N TRP A 154 3.59 -6.75 6.49
CA TRP A 154 4.40 -6.18 5.43
C TRP A 154 4.71 -4.70 5.68
N TRP A 155 3.71 -3.90 6.05
CA TRP A 155 3.86 -2.47 6.36
C TRP A 155 4.80 -2.24 7.54
N ARG A 156 4.61 -2.98 8.65
CA ARG A 156 5.49 -2.91 9.82
C ARG A 156 6.94 -3.23 9.46
N ARG A 157 7.17 -4.27 8.65
CA ARG A 157 8.51 -4.61 8.16
C ARG A 157 9.11 -3.46 7.35
N ARG A 158 8.35 -2.80 6.47
CA ARG A 158 8.82 -1.64 5.70
C ARG A 158 9.21 -0.46 6.58
N VAL A 159 8.41 -0.14 7.59
CA VAL A 159 8.72 0.93 8.54
C VAL A 159 10.00 0.62 9.32
N GLU A 160 10.20 -0.64 9.73
CA GLU A 160 11.41 -1.06 10.44
C GLU A 160 12.65 -1.09 9.51
N GLU A 161 12.50 -1.51 8.25
CA GLU A 161 13.54 -1.38 7.22
C GLU A 161 13.96 0.09 7.06
N ALA A 162 12.98 1.01 6.95
CA ALA A 162 13.23 2.44 6.85
C ALA A 162 13.90 3.03 8.10
N ARG A 163 13.47 2.63 9.30
CA ARG A 163 14.11 3.03 10.57
C ARG A 163 15.57 2.62 10.60
N ARG A 164 15.86 1.35 10.29
CA ARG A 164 17.23 0.81 10.28
C ARG A 164 18.11 1.49 9.23
N TRP A 165 17.54 1.84 8.09
CA TRP A 165 18.23 2.62 7.05
C TRP A 165 18.64 4.00 7.56
N LEU A 166 17.71 4.75 8.17
CA LEU A 166 17.99 6.10 8.66
C LEU A 166 18.94 6.14 9.86
N ALA A 167 18.90 5.11 10.71
CA ALA A 167 19.79 5.00 11.86
C ALA A 167 21.24 4.70 11.48
N ALA A 168 21.46 3.94 10.41
CA ALA A 168 22.78 3.55 9.92
C ALA A 168 22.77 3.47 8.38
N PRO A 169 22.80 4.62 7.68
CA PRO A 169 22.77 4.64 6.23
C PRO A 169 24.06 4.06 5.66
N PRO A 170 24.00 3.18 4.64
CA PRO A 170 25.20 2.65 4.00
C PRO A 170 25.89 3.72 3.14
N GLY A 171 27.22 3.58 3.04
CA GLY A 171 28.10 4.45 2.26
C GLY A 171 28.77 5.56 3.08
N PRO A 172 29.56 6.43 2.43
CA PRO A 172 30.22 7.56 3.09
C PRO A 172 29.20 8.53 3.70
N PRO A 173 29.60 9.28 4.75
CA PRO A 173 28.80 10.37 5.31
C PRO A 173 28.37 11.35 4.21
N ARG A 174 27.12 11.82 4.29
CA ARG A 174 26.55 12.79 3.36
C ARG A 174 25.61 13.73 4.08
N GLU A 175 25.49 14.95 3.57
CA GLU A 175 24.42 15.84 3.99
C GLU A 175 23.08 15.27 3.52
N VAL A 176 22.08 15.31 4.42
CA VAL A 176 20.75 14.81 4.13
C VAL A 176 19.85 15.99 3.81
N SER A 177 19.30 16.02 2.60
CA SER A 177 18.37 17.07 2.16
C SER A 177 17.21 17.24 3.15
N PRO A 178 16.81 18.47 3.52
CA PRO A 178 15.77 18.70 4.51
C PRO A 178 14.41 18.11 4.08
N PRO A 179 13.53 17.73 5.03
CA PRO A 179 12.25 17.12 4.71
C PRO A 179 11.30 18.10 4.03
N GLY A 180 10.65 17.62 2.96
CA GLY A 180 9.69 18.40 2.17
C GLY A 180 8.36 18.67 2.90
N LEU A 181 7.53 19.59 2.38
CA LEU A 181 6.25 19.96 3.00
C LEU A 181 5.28 18.78 3.18
N ALA A 182 5.17 17.91 2.18
CA ALA A 182 4.33 16.70 2.26
C ALA A 182 4.82 15.71 3.32
N GLU A 183 6.14 15.60 3.47
CA GLU A 183 6.81 14.75 4.46
C GLU A 183 6.52 15.25 5.88
N ARG A 184 6.57 16.57 6.09
CA ARG A 184 6.20 17.23 7.35
C ARG A 184 4.73 17.04 7.74
N TRP A 185 3.84 16.97 6.75
CA TRP A 185 2.42 16.71 7.00
C TRP A 185 2.16 15.25 7.35
N SER A 186 2.79 14.32 6.63
CA SER A 186 2.62 12.87 6.84
C SER A 186 3.18 12.37 8.18
N THR A 187 4.21 13.02 8.71
CA THR A 187 4.96 12.64 9.93
C THR A 187 4.28 13.05 11.24
N ARG A 188 3.17 13.81 11.20
CA ARG A 188 2.50 14.29 12.42
C ARG A 188 1.27 13.41 12.73
N PRO A 189 1.35 12.49 13.71
CA PRO A 189 0.21 11.65 14.09
C PRO A 189 -0.99 12.46 14.59
N ARG A 190 -0.78 13.70 15.04
CA ARG A 190 -1.86 14.62 15.46
C ARG A 190 -2.71 15.13 14.29
N THR A 191 -2.13 15.47 13.15
CA THR A 191 -2.91 15.95 11.97
C THR A 191 -3.70 14.81 11.34
N ALA A 192 -3.10 13.63 11.34
CA ALA A 192 -3.72 12.36 11.02
C ALA A 192 -4.91 12.01 11.91
N LEU A 193 -4.75 12.11 13.24
CA LEU A 193 -5.84 11.90 14.20
C LEU A 193 -6.97 12.92 13.96
N LEU A 194 -6.63 14.20 13.78
CA LEU A 194 -7.62 15.26 13.50
C LEU A 194 -8.39 15.01 12.21
N ALA A 195 -7.72 14.57 11.13
CA ALA A 195 -8.37 14.22 9.88
C ALA A 195 -9.29 12.99 10.05
N MET A 196 -8.85 11.98 10.81
CA MET A 196 -9.67 10.80 11.10
C MET A 196 -10.88 11.15 11.97
N THR A 197 -10.71 11.97 13.01
CA THR A 197 -11.81 12.47 13.83
C THR A 197 -12.79 13.29 12.99
N ALA A 198 -12.30 14.15 12.09
CA ALA A 198 -13.16 14.91 11.19
C ALA A 198 -13.97 13.99 10.25
N VAL A 199 -13.34 12.98 9.64
CA VAL A 199 -14.04 12.01 8.78
C VAL A 199 -15.07 11.19 9.56
N LEU A 200 -14.72 10.73 10.77
CA LEU A 200 -15.64 10.03 11.66
C LEU A 200 -16.83 10.91 12.04
N VAL A 201 -16.60 12.16 12.46
CA VAL A 201 -17.65 13.11 12.83
C VAL A 201 -18.55 13.42 11.62
N ILE A 202 -17.99 13.66 10.44
CA ILE A 202 -18.76 13.88 9.21
C ILE A 202 -19.60 12.65 8.87
N GLY A 203 -19.02 11.45 8.95
CA GLY A 203 -19.75 10.19 8.71
C GLY A 203 -20.88 9.96 9.71
N LEU A 204 -20.65 10.28 10.99
CA LEU A 204 -21.65 10.14 12.06
C LEU A 204 -22.78 11.14 11.89
N LEU A 205 -22.47 12.40 11.54
CA LEU A 205 -23.45 13.43 11.22
C LEU A 205 -24.26 13.08 9.96
N ALA A 206 -23.61 12.59 8.90
CA ALA A 206 -24.30 12.16 7.69
C ALA A 206 -25.22 10.96 7.95
N GLY A 207 -24.80 10.00 8.78
CA GLY A 207 -25.63 8.87 9.21
C GLY A 207 -26.82 9.29 10.08
N LEU A 208 -26.62 10.24 10.99
CA LEU A 208 -27.69 10.82 11.82
C LEU A 208 -28.72 11.55 10.98
N VAL A 209 -28.29 12.37 10.02
CA VAL A 209 -29.19 13.07 9.10
C VAL A 209 -29.98 12.08 8.25
N ALA A 210 -29.32 11.07 7.67
CA ALA A 210 -29.99 10.05 6.87
C ALA A 210 -31.02 9.24 7.67
N GLY A 211 -30.72 8.91 8.93
CA GLY A 211 -31.63 8.17 9.82
C GLY A 211 -32.78 8.99 10.41
N LEU A 212 -32.73 10.33 10.34
CA LEU A 212 -33.84 11.21 10.74
C LEU A 212 -34.77 11.54 9.56
N THR A 213 -34.34 11.29 8.32
CA THR A 213 -35.10 11.62 7.09
C THR A 213 -35.70 10.41 6.38
N GLY A 214 -35.51 9.19 6.88
CA GLY A 214 -36.08 7.94 6.34
C GLY A 214 -36.95 7.23 7.36
#